data_AF-A0A522X0L3-F1
#
_entry.id   AF-A0A522X0L3-F1
#
_cell.length_a   1.000
_cell.length_b   1.000
_cell.length_c   1.000
_cell.angle_alpha   90.00
_cell.angle_beta   90.00
_cell.angle_gamma   90.00
#
_symmetry.space_group_name_H-M   'P 1'
#
loop_
_entity.id
_entity.type
_entity.pdbx_description
1 polymer ?
#
loop_
_entity_poly.entity_id
_entity_poly.type
_entity_poly.pdbx_seq_one_letter_code
_entity_poly.pdbx_strand_id
1 'polypeptide(L)'
;MKKILLASTALVAASMMYAGAAEAADKIKLNVGGYSKWWVVGVWQSEAFQNATASGGPLSHNAAAGTNGAGQRANVDVKGDNEIWFSGSTALDNGLKVGVFVSMEAGGHSDLSTDVIDASYAWIEGGFGKVIAGIAA
;
A
#
# COMPACT_ATOMS: atom_id res chain seq x y z
N MET A 1 -29.74 23.62 -22.13
CA MET A 1 -29.15 22.79 -21.05
C MET A 1 -27.68 22.44 -21.30
N LYS A 2 -27.30 21.89 -22.47
CA LYS A 2 -25.88 21.52 -22.75
C LYS A 2 -24.87 22.68 -22.64
N LYS A 3 -25.24 23.89 -23.08
CA LYS A 3 -24.37 25.08 -23.05
C LYS A 3 -24.13 25.64 -21.65
N ILE A 4 -25.13 25.58 -20.77
CA ILE A 4 -25.02 26.01 -19.36
C ILE A 4 -24.10 25.06 -18.61
N LEU A 5 -24.25 23.74 -18.85
CA LEU A 5 -23.39 22.75 -18.21
C LEU A 5 -21.93 22.95 -18.61
N LEU A 6 -21.65 23.10 -19.91
CA LEU A 6 -20.30 23.37 -20.41
C LEU A 6 -19.72 24.68 -19.87
N ALA A 7 -20.52 25.74 -19.76
CA ALA A 7 -20.08 27.02 -19.19
C ALA A 7 -19.73 26.89 -17.69
N SER A 8 -20.52 26.14 -16.91
CA SER A 8 -20.18 25.87 -15.51
C SER A 8 -18.92 25.02 -15.35
N THR A 9 -18.72 23.99 -16.18
CA THR A 9 -17.49 23.17 -16.12
C THR A 9 -16.26 23.98 -16.55
N ALA A 10 -16.41 24.85 -17.56
CA ALA A 10 -15.35 25.76 -17.99
C ALA A 10 -15.01 26.81 -16.91
N LEU A 11 -16.00 27.29 -16.16
CA LEU A 11 -15.76 28.24 -15.06
C LEU A 11 -15.04 27.56 -13.88
N VAL A 12 -15.41 26.32 -13.54
CA VAL A 12 -14.66 25.53 -12.55
C VAL A 12 -13.24 25.30 -13.04
N ALA A 13 -13.04 24.83 -14.27
CA ALA A 13 -11.71 24.62 -14.86
C ALA A 13 -10.88 25.92 -14.88
N ALA A 14 -11.47 27.03 -15.31
CA ALA A 14 -10.80 28.34 -15.33
C ALA A 14 -10.45 28.81 -13.91
N SER A 15 -11.34 28.62 -12.93
CA SER A 15 -11.07 28.96 -11.53
C SER A 15 -9.93 28.12 -10.92
N MET A 16 -9.80 26.85 -11.34
CA MET A 16 -8.67 26.00 -10.95
C MET A 16 -7.36 26.44 -11.62
N MET A 17 -7.41 27.02 -12.82
CA MET A 17 -6.23 27.57 -13.50
C MET A 17 -5.85 28.97 -12.99
N TYR A 18 -6.78 29.71 -12.36
CA TYR A 18 -6.55 31.08 -11.87
C TYR A 18 -6.13 31.15 -10.41
N ALA A 19 -6.14 30.02 -9.68
CA ALA A 19 -5.41 29.92 -8.44
C ALA A 19 -3.93 30.12 -8.77
N GLY A 20 -3.39 31.31 -8.45
CA GLY A 20 -1.97 31.60 -8.62
C GLY A 20 -1.09 30.57 -7.91
N ALA A 21 0.23 30.62 -8.15
CA ALA A 21 1.18 29.78 -7.43
C ALA A 21 0.89 29.90 -5.92
N ALA A 22 0.39 28.81 -5.34
CA ALA A 22 -0.03 28.75 -3.95
C ALA A 22 1.12 28.16 -3.16
N GLU A 23 1.60 28.92 -2.18
CA GLU A 23 2.68 28.47 -1.32
C GLU A 23 2.08 27.80 -0.09
N ALA A 24 2.70 26.70 0.33
CA ALA A 24 2.34 26.10 1.60
C ALA A 24 2.90 27.00 2.71
N ALA A 25 2.04 27.44 3.64
CA ALA A 25 2.49 28.21 4.80
C ALA A 25 3.51 27.41 5.64
N ASP A 26 3.34 26.09 5.69
CA ASP A 26 4.24 25.14 6.31
C ASP A 26 4.61 24.00 5.35
N LYS A 27 5.87 23.55 5.42
CA LYS A 27 6.32 22.32 4.74
C LYS A 27 5.46 21.14 5.17
N ILE A 28 5.20 20.21 4.24
CA ILE A 28 4.52 18.96 4.55
C ILE A 28 5.29 18.21 5.63
N LYS A 29 4.61 17.93 6.75
CA LYS A 29 5.11 17.04 7.80
C LYS A 29 4.68 15.62 7.47
N LEU A 30 5.64 14.74 7.25
CA LEU A 30 5.37 13.31 7.07
C LEU A 30 5.21 12.64 8.44
N ASN A 31 4.18 11.80 8.54
CA ASN A 31 3.94 10.89 9.63
C ASN A 31 4.29 9.47 9.17
N VAL A 32 4.86 8.69 10.07
CA VAL A 32 5.08 7.26 9.88
C VAL A 32 4.03 6.52 10.70
N GLY A 33 3.29 5.64 10.05
CA GLY A 33 2.24 4.80 10.64
C GLY A 33 2.20 3.43 9.99
N GLY A 34 1.04 2.77 10.07
CA GLY A 34 0.83 1.44 9.51
C GLY A 34 0.26 0.47 10.55
N TYR A 35 0.36 -0.82 10.26
CA TYR A 35 -0.05 -1.89 11.17
C TYR A 35 0.96 -3.02 11.21
N SER A 36 0.91 -3.79 12.30
CA SER A 36 1.69 -5.02 12.42
C SER A 36 0.85 -6.12 13.03
N LYS A 37 0.70 -7.23 12.30
CA LYS A 37 -0.03 -8.41 12.75
C LYS A 37 0.90 -9.61 12.72
N TRP A 38 0.83 -10.41 13.78
CA TRP A 38 1.62 -11.62 13.93
C TRP A 38 0.76 -12.77 14.43
N TRP A 39 1.01 -13.95 13.88
CA TRP A 39 0.35 -15.19 14.25
C TRP A 39 1.39 -16.26 14.50
N VAL A 40 1.23 -16.98 15.59
CA VAL A 40 1.93 -18.24 15.83
C VAL A 40 0.99 -19.35 15.38
N VAL A 41 1.40 -20.12 14.38
CA VAL A 41 0.59 -21.16 13.74
C VAL A 41 1.19 -22.52 14.06
N GLY A 42 0.35 -23.45 14.52
CA GLY A 42 0.77 -24.82 14.82
C GLY A 42 -0.02 -25.82 13.99
N VAL A 43 0.66 -26.78 13.37
CA VAL A 43 0.05 -27.90 12.65
C VAL A 43 0.77 -29.20 12.97
N TRP A 44 -0.01 -30.25 13.30
CA TRP A 44 0.49 -31.59 13.55
C TRP A 44 -0.19 -32.56 12.60
N GLN A 45 0.62 -33.28 11.84
CA GLN A 45 0.17 -34.19 10.80
C GLN A 45 1.01 -35.46 10.85
N SER A 46 0.49 -36.56 10.29
CA SER A 46 1.21 -37.85 10.27
C SER A 46 2.61 -37.70 9.65
N GLU A 47 3.57 -38.50 10.12
CA GLU A 47 4.95 -38.48 9.63
C GLU A 47 5.03 -38.71 8.11
N ALA A 48 4.16 -39.57 7.56
CA ALA A 48 4.05 -39.80 6.12
C ALA A 48 3.70 -38.51 5.35
N PHE A 49 2.82 -37.67 5.90
CA PHE A 49 2.41 -36.41 5.29
C PHE A 49 3.46 -35.30 5.46
N GLN A 50 4.16 -35.26 6.60
CA GLN A 50 5.29 -34.35 6.81
C GLN A 50 6.45 -34.65 5.85
N ASN A 51 6.76 -35.94 5.66
CA ASN A 51 7.85 -36.39 4.80
C ASN A 51 7.51 -36.35 3.30
N ALA A 52 6.24 -36.54 2.92
CA ALA A 52 5.79 -36.37 1.51
C ALA A 52 6.01 -34.94 0.98
N THR A 53 6.15 -33.96 1.87
CA THR A 53 6.40 -32.55 1.52
C THR A 53 7.87 -32.29 1.15
N ALA A 54 8.80 -33.16 1.55
CA ALA A 54 10.22 -33.07 1.19
C ALA A 54 10.50 -33.40 -0.28
N SER A 55 9.56 -34.07 -0.96
CA SER A 55 9.68 -34.52 -2.36
C SER A 55 8.89 -33.68 -3.37
N GLY A 56 8.47 -32.45 -3.02
CA GLY A 56 7.74 -31.58 -3.95
C GLY A 56 6.23 -31.81 -4.00
N GLY A 57 5.63 -32.35 -2.94
CA GLY A 57 4.17 -32.44 -2.81
C GLY A 57 3.48 -31.07 -2.82
N PRO A 58 2.13 -31.01 -2.94
CA PRO A 58 1.35 -29.76 -3.07
C PRO A 58 1.45 -28.82 -1.86
N LEU A 59 2.09 -29.26 -0.78
CA LEU A 59 2.40 -28.46 0.39
C LEU A 59 3.87 -28.06 0.46
N SER A 60 4.71 -28.37 -0.53
CA SER A 60 6.12 -27.98 -0.57
C SER A 60 6.25 -26.46 -0.73
N HIS A 61 7.06 -25.85 0.11
CA HIS A 61 7.40 -24.43 0.11
C HIS A 61 8.92 -24.45 -0.01
N ASN A 62 9.36 -24.91 -1.17
CA ASN A 62 10.68 -24.57 -1.66
C ASN A 62 10.51 -24.19 -3.12
N ALA A 63 10.00 -22.98 -3.34
CA ALA A 63 10.15 -22.30 -4.61
C ALA A 63 11.58 -21.73 -4.70
N ALA A 64 12.56 -22.63 -4.70
CA ALA A 64 13.91 -22.37 -5.16
C ALA A 64 14.43 -23.68 -5.74
N ALA A 65 14.28 -23.82 -7.06
CA ALA A 65 14.87 -24.90 -7.82
C ALA A 65 16.38 -24.97 -7.52
N GLY A 66 16.83 -26.06 -6.89
CA GLY A 66 18.24 -26.45 -6.90
C GLY A 66 19.00 -26.52 -5.57
N THR A 67 18.40 -26.21 -4.41
CA THR A 67 19.14 -26.32 -3.14
C THR A 67 18.68 -27.55 -2.33
N ASN A 68 19.60 -28.49 -2.12
CA ASN A 68 19.47 -29.66 -1.24
C ASN A 68 19.24 -29.22 0.22
N GLY A 69 18.00 -28.90 0.55
CA GLY A 69 17.61 -28.40 1.87
C GLY A 69 16.11 -28.53 2.10
N ALA A 70 15.52 -29.66 1.69
CA ALA A 70 14.13 -29.99 1.98
C ALA A 70 13.95 -30.26 3.49
N GLY A 71 13.99 -29.19 4.28
CA GLY A 71 13.68 -29.23 5.70
C GLY A 71 12.22 -29.63 5.91
N GLN A 72 11.99 -30.51 6.87
CA GLN A 72 10.64 -30.82 7.35
C GLN A 72 9.91 -29.51 7.70
N ARG A 73 8.60 -29.43 7.40
CA ARG A 73 7.80 -28.31 7.91
C ARG A 73 7.87 -28.34 9.43
N ALA A 74 8.31 -27.25 10.05
CA ALA A 74 8.20 -27.12 11.48
C ALA A 74 6.72 -27.19 11.88
N ASN A 75 6.41 -27.95 12.94
CA ASN A 75 5.04 -28.02 13.46
C ASN A 75 4.54 -26.67 13.99
N VAL A 76 5.44 -25.71 14.17
CA VAL A 76 5.15 -24.35 14.61
C VAL A 76 5.83 -23.38 13.64
N ASP A 77 5.10 -22.38 13.20
CA ASP A 77 5.57 -21.32 12.31
C ASP A 77 5.09 -19.95 12.84
N VAL A 78 5.79 -18.89 12.47
CA VAL A 78 5.39 -17.51 12.76
C VAL A 78 5.09 -16.82 11.43
N LYS A 79 3.85 -16.36 11.28
CA LYS A 79 3.39 -15.61 10.11
C LYS A 79 3.08 -14.17 10.51
N GLY A 80 3.15 -13.27 9.55
CA GLY A 80 2.78 -11.88 9.74
C GLY A 80 2.19 -11.27 8.47
N ASP A 81 1.59 -10.11 8.68
CA ASP A 81 1.06 -9.21 7.66
C ASP A 81 1.25 -7.83 8.27
N ASN A 82 2.20 -7.09 7.73
CA ASN A 82 2.67 -5.84 8.30
C ASN A 82 2.79 -4.82 7.17
N GLU A 83 2.41 -3.59 7.44
CA GLU A 83 2.47 -2.50 6.47
C GLU A 83 2.98 -1.23 7.15
N ILE A 84 3.84 -0.48 6.47
CA ILE A 84 4.32 0.84 6.91
C ILE A 84 3.74 1.90 6.00
N TRP A 85 3.22 2.97 6.59
CA TRP A 85 2.65 4.10 5.87
C TRP A 85 3.46 5.37 6.10
N PHE A 86 3.79 6.08 5.02
CA PHE A 86 4.27 7.44 5.03
C PHE A 86 3.15 8.36 4.55
N SER A 87 2.63 9.20 5.43
CA SER A 87 1.50 10.07 5.10
C SER A 87 1.73 11.49 5.57
N GLY A 88 1.44 12.47 4.73
CA GLY A 88 1.58 13.87 5.09
C GLY A 88 0.64 14.76 4.30
N SER A 89 0.26 15.87 4.91
CA SER A 89 -0.52 16.90 4.23
C SER A 89 -0.22 18.28 4.79
N THR A 90 -0.54 19.30 4.02
CA THR A 90 -0.47 20.69 4.43
C THR A 90 -1.61 21.49 3.79
N ALA A 91 -1.98 22.60 4.41
CA ALA A 91 -2.87 23.58 3.82
C ALA A 91 -2.03 24.64 3.08
N LEU A 92 -2.49 25.01 1.89
CA LEU A 92 -1.95 26.11 1.11
C LEU A 92 -2.62 27.42 1.53
N ASP A 93 -1.95 28.53 1.27
CA ASP A 93 -2.45 29.89 1.55
C ASP A 93 -3.77 30.23 0.85
N ASN A 94 -4.06 29.59 -0.28
CA ASN A 94 -5.31 29.73 -1.03
C ASN A 94 -6.46 28.84 -0.51
N GLY A 95 -6.26 28.15 0.62
CA GLY A 95 -7.27 27.32 1.28
C GLY A 95 -7.42 25.90 0.73
N LEU A 96 -6.64 25.52 -0.30
CA LEU A 96 -6.54 24.13 -0.74
C LEU A 96 -5.71 23.31 0.25
N LYS A 97 -5.93 21.99 0.28
CA LYS A 97 -5.06 21.05 0.99
C LYS A 97 -4.39 20.15 -0.02
N VAL A 98 -3.11 19.88 0.20
CA VAL A 98 -2.35 18.90 -0.59
C VAL A 98 -1.73 17.87 0.32
N GLY A 99 -1.56 16.67 -0.18
CA GLY A 99 -0.91 15.62 0.59
C GLY A 99 -0.38 14.49 -0.26
N VAL A 100 0.37 13.63 0.42
CA VAL A 100 0.99 12.43 -0.13
C VAL A 100 0.71 11.26 0.80
N PHE A 101 0.59 10.08 0.21
CA PHE A 101 0.50 8.82 0.91
C PHE A 101 1.30 7.77 0.16
N VAL A 102 2.12 7.03 0.91
CA VAL A 102 2.80 5.84 0.41
C VAL A 102 2.59 4.76 1.45
N SER A 103 2.15 3.58 1.04
CA SER A 103 2.19 2.39 1.87
C SER A 103 3.15 1.36 1.29
N MET A 104 3.75 0.59 2.19
CA MET A 104 4.76 -0.38 1.86
C MET A 104 4.58 -1.66 2.67
N GLU A 105 4.73 -2.79 2.00
CA GLU A 105 4.82 -4.10 2.63
C GLU A 105 6.01 -4.13 3.60
N ALA A 106 5.74 -4.50 4.85
CA ALA A 106 6.73 -4.54 5.93
C ALA A 106 7.05 -5.97 6.39
N GLY A 107 6.74 -6.96 5.54
CA GLY A 107 7.12 -8.36 5.70
C GLY A 107 6.20 -9.16 6.62
N GLY A 108 6.61 -10.40 6.93
CA GLY A 108 5.82 -11.37 7.68
C GLY A 108 5.08 -12.38 6.79
N HIS A 109 4.95 -12.09 5.50
CA HIS A 109 4.52 -13.04 4.48
C HIS A 109 5.64 -14.09 4.23
N SER A 110 5.26 -15.29 3.81
CA SER A 110 6.20 -16.39 3.54
C SER A 110 6.46 -16.66 2.07
N ASP A 111 5.98 -15.78 1.20
CA ASP A 111 6.32 -15.72 -0.21
C ASP A 111 7.44 -14.70 -0.45
N LEU A 112 8.12 -14.86 -1.59
CA LEU A 112 9.07 -13.88 -2.08
C LEU A 112 8.29 -12.80 -2.84
N SER A 113 7.52 -11.98 -2.10
CA SER A 113 6.80 -10.86 -2.73
C SER A 113 7.80 -9.92 -3.43
N THR A 114 7.52 -9.60 -4.70
CA THR A 114 8.22 -8.54 -5.45
C THR A 114 7.46 -7.23 -5.44
N ASP A 115 6.25 -7.21 -4.87
CA ASP A 115 5.45 -6.00 -4.73
C ASP A 115 5.64 -5.43 -3.33
N VAL A 116 6.28 -4.28 -3.26
CA VAL A 116 6.68 -3.62 -2.00
C VAL A 116 5.81 -2.40 -1.74
N ILE A 117 5.08 -1.89 -2.73
CA ILE A 117 4.32 -0.64 -2.62
C ILE A 117 2.88 -0.92 -3.01
N ASP A 118 2.00 -1.03 -2.02
CA ASP A 118 0.57 -1.23 -2.26
C ASP A 118 -0.12 0.05 -2.73
N ALA A 119 0.25 1.20 -2.13
CA ALA A 119 -0.28 2.50 -2.52
C ALA A 119 0.83 3.56 -2.59
N SER A 120 0.74 4.44 -3.59
CA SER A 120 1.59 5.62 -3.72
C SER A 120 0.84 6.69 -4.52
N TYR A 121 0.37 7.72 -3.84
CA TYR A 121 -0.40 8.78 -4.47
C TYR A 121 -0.20 10.14 -3.81
N ALA A 122 -0.37 11.17 -4.62
CA ALA A 122 -0.56 12.54 -4.18
C ALA A 122 -2.03 12.93 -4.35
N TRP A 123 -2.48 13.93 -3.60
CA TRP A 123 -3.84 14.42 -3.70
C TRP A 123 -3.92 15.92 -3.45
N ILE A 124 -4.96 16.53 -4.02
CA ILE A 124 -5.40 17.89 -3.74
C ILE A 124 -6.88 17.88 -3.35
N GLU A 125 -7.23 18.63 -2.33
CA GLU A 125 -8.58 18.72 -1.77
C GLU A 125 -8.98 20.20 -1.63
N GLY A 126 -10.22 20.50 -2.00
CA GLY A 126 -10.82 21.82 -1.84
C GLY A 126 -12.35 21.73 -1.83
N GLY A 127 -13.02 22.86 -2.08
CA GLY A 127 -14.49 22.90 -2.16
C GLY A 127 -15.11 22.02 -3.26
N PHE A 128 -14.29 21.54 -4.19
CA PHE A 128 -14.67 20.60 -5.26
C PHE A 128 -14.52 19.12 -4.86
N GLY A 129 -14.12 18.81 -3.62
CA GLY A 129 -13.79 17.45 -3.19
C GLY A 129 -12.29 17.15 -3.33
N LYS A 130 -11.93 15.87 -3.47
CA LYS A 130 -10.54 15.39 -3.54
C LYS A 130 -10.23 14.79 -4.90
N VAL A 131 -9.11 15.22 -5.47
CA VAL A 131 -8.52 14.63 -6.67
C VAL A 131 -7.25 13.90 -6.26
N ILE A 132 -7.10 12.66 -6.71
CA ILE A 132 -5.97 11.77 -6.42
C ILE A 132 -5.23 11.50 -7.72
N ALA A 133 -3.89 11.51 -7.66
CA ALA A 133 -3.01 11.11 -8.75
C ALA A 133 -1.97 10.12 -8.23
N GLY A 134 -1.98 8.91 -8.78
CA GLY A 134 -1.08 7.83 -8.39
C GLY A 134 -1.79 6.48 -8.35
N ILE A 135 -1.18 5.55 -7.64
CA ILE A 135 -1.72 4.21 -7.39
C ILE A 135 -2.39 4.26 -6.02
N ALA A 136 -3.71 4.14 -6.00
CA ALA A 136 -4.48 3.92 -4.78
C ALA A 136 -4.87 2.43 -4.76
N ALA A 137 -4.49 1.73 -3.69
CA ALA A 137 -4.86 0.34 -3.43
C ALA A 137 -6.38 0.17 -3.32
#